data_AF-A0A183DGA7-F1
#
_entry.id   AF-A0A183DGA7-F1
#
_cell.length_a   1.000
_cell.length_b   1.000
_cell.length_c   1.000
_cell.angle_alpha   90.00
_cell.angle_beta   90.00
_cell.angle_gamma   90.00
#
_symmetry.space_group_name_H-M   'P 1'
#
loop_
_entity.id
_entity.type
_entity.pdbx_description
1 polymer ?
#
loop_
_entity_poly.entity_id
_entity_poly.type
_entity_poly.pdbx_seq_one_letter_code
_entity_poly.pdbx_strand_id
1 'polypeptide(L)'
;MLLPDCEPLLVLVNVKSGGCQGGELIKAFRRLLNPFQVFDVLKGGPLVGLYVFRNVPKYKILACGGDGTIGWVLQCLDIAKQDAACFSPPCGIVPLGTGNDLARVLRWGGGYTGEENPMDILRDVIEAEEVRLD
;
A
#
# COMPACT_ATOMS: atom_id res chain seq x y z
N MET A 1 17.57 -14.25 -4.05
CA MET A 1 17.50 -13.28 -5.15
C MET A 1 16.09 -13.30 -5.70
N LEU A 2 15.48 -12.14 -5.94
CA LEU A 2 14.18 -12.05 -6.63
C LEU A 2 14.37 -12.47 -8.10
N LEU A 3 13.35 -13.09 -8.70
CA LEU A 3 13.38 -13.40 -10.13
C LEU A 3 13.39 -12.10 -10.95
N PRO A 4 14.03 -12.08 -12.14
CA PRO A 4 14.16 -10.86 -12.96
C PRO A 4 12.85 -10.17 -13.30
N ASP A 5 11.75 -10.93 -13.41
CA ASP A 5 10.41 -10.43 -13.74
C ASP A 5 9.49 -10.29 -12.52
N CYS A 6 10.04 -10.43 -11.31
CA CYS A 6 9.25 -10.31 -10.08
C CYS A 6 9.10 -8.83 -9.71
N GLU A 7 7.86 -8.41 -9.52
CA GLU A 7 7.50 -7.09 -8.98
C GLU A 7 6.80 -7.28 -7.63
N PRO A 8 7.54 -7.29 -6.52
CA PRO A 8 6.96 -7.52 -5.20
C PRO A 8 5.99 -6.40 -4.81
N LEU A 9 5.06 -6.71 -3.90
CA LEU A 9 4.08 -5.76 -3.40
C LEU A 9 4.36 -5.43 -1.93
N LEU A 10 4.73 -4.18 -1.66
CA LEU A 10 4.82 -3.66 -0.30
C LEU A 10 3.42 -3.20 0.15
N VAL A 11 2.84 -3.87 1.15
CA VAL A 11 1.54 -3.52 1.70
C VAL A 11 1.70 -2.77 3.02
N LEU A 12 1.16 -1.56 3.10
CA LEU A 12 1.22 -0.66 4.25
C LEU A 12 -0.21 -0.45 4.77
N VAL A 13 -0.53 -0.99 5.95
CA VAL A 13 -1.89 -0.95 6.49
C VAL A 13 -1.95 -0.14 7.78
N ASN A 14 -2.86 0.82 7.85
CA ASN A 14 -3.27 1.42 9.13
C ASN A 14 -4.38 0.59 9.76
N VAL A 15 -4.01 -0.21 10.76
CA VAL A 15 -4.92 -1.17 11.41
C VAL A 15 -6.08 -0.51 12.16
N LYS A 16 -6.00 0.79 12.47
CA LYS A 16 -7.07 1.56 13.12
C LYS A 16 -8.03 2.23 12.14
N SER A 17 -7.72 2.27 10.84
CA SER A 17 -8.63 2.83 9.83
C SER A 17 -9.85 1.92 9.59
N GLY A 18 -10.94 2.51 9.11
CA GLY A 18 -12.15 1.79 8.70
C GLY A 18 -12.92 1.19 9.86
N GLY A 19 -12.92 1.81 11.05
CA GLY A 19 -13.65 1.25 12.20
C GLY A 19 -13.17 -0.15 12.60
N CYS A 20 -11.85 -0.40 12.55
CA CYS A 20 -11.17 -1.68 12.78
C CYS A 20 -11.12 -2.65 11.57
N GLN A 21 -11.64 -2.28 10.40
CA GLN A 21 -11.46 -3.07 9.16
C GLN A 21 -9.97 -3.28 8.82
N GLY A 22 -9.11 -2.28 9.04
CA GLY A 22 -7.67 -2.41 8.79
C GLY A 22 -7.01 -3.55 9.58
N GLY A 23 -7.54 -3.88 10.76
CA GLY A 23 -7.05 -4.98 11.60
C GLY A 23 -7.36 -6.36 11.02
N GLU A 24 -8.50 -6.55 10.37
CA GLU A 24 -8.83 -7.79 9.65
C GLU A 24 -8.11 -7.86 8.30
N LEU A 25 -8.03 -6.74 7.59
CA LEU A 25 -7.37 -6.65 6.29
C LEU A 25 -5.88 -7.03 6.36
N ILE A 26 -5.15 -6.53 7.37
CA ILE A 26 -3.74 -6.90 7.54
C ILE A 26 -3.55 -8.40 7.84
N LYS A 27 -4.48 -9.02 8.58
CA LYS A 27 -4.44 -10.47 8.87
C LYS A 27 -4.69 -11.26 7.59
N ALA A 28 -5.65 -10.83 6.77
CA ALA A 28 -5.94 -11.45 5.50
C ALA A 28 -4.73 -11.36 4.54
N PHE A 29 -4.16 -10.18 4.36
CA PHE A 29 -2.98 -10.02 3.51
C PHE A 29 -1.78 -10.83 4.00
N ARG A 30 -1.53 -10.92 5.30
CA ARG A 30 -0.46 -11.80 5.82
C ARG A 30 -0.68 -13.29 5.60
N ARG A 31 -1.92 -13.73 5.36
CA ARG A 31 -2.23 -15.12 4.99
C ARG A 31 -2.06 -15.36 3.49
N LEU A 32 -2.39 -14.36 2.67
CA LEU A 32 -2.35 -14.45 1.20
C LEU A 32 -0.97 -14.14 0.63
N LEU A 33 -0.20 -13.28 1.30
CA LEU A 33 1.10 -12.78 0.88
C LEU A 33 2.19 -13.21 1.87
N ASN A 34 3.45 -13.06 1.47
CA ASN A 34 4.58 -13.18 2.40
C ASN A 34 4.41 -12.17 3.57
N PRO A 35 4.36 -12.59 4.84
CA PRO A 35 4.17 -11.68 5.97
C PRO A 35 5.22 -10.55 6.06
N PHE A 36 6.42 -10.75 5.52
CA PHE A 36 7.49 -9.75 5.51
C PHE A 36 7.30 -8.60 4.51
N GLN A 37 6.28 -8.66 3.65
CA GLN A 37 5.89 -7.53 2.79
C GLN A 37 4.64 -6.79 3.29
N VAL A 38 4.09 -7.17 4.45
CA VAL A 38 2.84 -6.60 4.99
C VAL A 38 3.07 -5.94 6.36
N PHE A 39 3.08 -4.62 6.35
CA PHE A 39 3.46 -3.79 7.50
C PHE A 39 2.25 -3.05 8.09
N ASP A 40 2.27 -2.95 9.41
CA ASP A 40 1.36 -2.08 10.16
C ASP A 40 2.04 -0.71 10.32
N VAL A 41 1.49 0.33 9.69
CA VAL A 41 2.11 1.66 9.72
C VAL A 41 2.10 2.28 11.12
N LEU A 42 1.27 1.80 12.04
CA LEU A 42 1.28 2.26 13.43
C LEU A 42 2.44 1.66 14.23
N LYS A 43 3.12 0.64 13.70
CA LYS A 43 4.29 -0.01 14.33
C LYS A 43 5.59 0.48 13.68
N GLY A 44 6.02 1.68 14.06
CA GLY A 44 7.29 2.26 13.60
C GLY A 44 7.20 3.07 12.32
N GLY A 45 6.00 3.25 11.76
CA GLY A 45 5.76 4.11 10.59
C GLY A 45 5.96 3.41 9.24
N PRO A 46 5.54 4.07 8.14
CA PRO A 46 5.72 3.56 6.77
C PRO A 46 7.19 3.37 6.37
N LEU A 47 8.09 4.20 6.92
CA LEU A 47 9.53 4.17 6.62
C LEU A 47 10.16 2.79 6.84
N VAL A 48 9.69 2.02 7.83
CA VAL A 48 10.22 0.68 8.09
C VAL A 48 10.08 -0.22 6.86
N GLY A 49 8.87 -0.27 6.26
CA GLY A 49 8.63 -1.06 5.06
C GLY A 49 9.39 -0.54 3.84
N LEU A 50 9.42 0.79 3.67
CA LEU A 50 10.14 1.45 2.59
C LEU A 50 11.66 1.15 2.64
N TYR A 51 12.27 1.17 3.82
CA TYR A 51 13.69 0.84 3.96
C TYR A 51 13.98 -0.65 3.76
N VAL A 52 13.05 -1.56 4.09
CA VAL A 52 13.19 -2.98 3.75
C VAL A 52 13.24 -3.16 2.23
N PHE A 53 12.45 -2.38 1.49
CA PHE A 53 12.35 -2.44 0.04
C PHE A 53 13.35 -1.53 -0.70
N ARG A 54 14.19 -0.76 0.01
CA ARG A 54 15.07 0.25 -0.61
C ARG A 54 16.01 -0.31 -1.68
N ASN A 55 16.47 -1.55 -1.54
CA ASN A 55 17.37 -2.17 -2.52
C ASN A 55 16.63 -2.93 -3.63
N VAL A 56 15.29 -2.91 -3.64
CA VAL A 56 14.47 -3.58 -4.65
C VAL A 56 14.31 -2.61 -5.84
N PRO A 57 14.79 -2.96 -7.04
CA PRO A 57 14.81 -2.02 -8.18
C PRO A 57 13.41 -1.75 -8.76
N LYS A 58 12.46 -2.68 -8.57
CA LYS A 58 11.08 -2.58 -9.05
C LYS A 58 10.12 -3.25 -8.07
N TYR A 59 9.15 -2.50 -7.57
CA TYR A 59 8.10 -2.98 -6.67
C TYR A 59 6.91 -2.03 -6.71
N LYS A 60 5.74 -2.51 -6.28
CA LYS A 60 4.53 -1.71 -6.10
C LYS A 60 4.24 -1.50 -4.62
N ILE A 61 3.52 -0.44 -4.29
CA ILE A 61 3.03 -0.14 -2.95
C ILE A 61 1.51 -0.24 -2.93
N LEU A 62 0.95 -0.85 -1.88
CA LEU A 62 -0.47 -0.79 -1.57
C LEU A 62 -0.67 -0.15 -0.20
N ALA A 63 -1.18 1.08 -0.19
CA ALA A 63 -1.45 1.83 1.03
C ALA A 63 -2.92 1.68 1.44
N CYS A 64 -3.17 1.11 2.62
CA CYS A 64 -4.51 0.86 3.13
C CYS A 64 -4.80 1.79 4.31
N GLY A 65 -5.71 2.74 4.12
CA GLY A 65 -6.01 3.78 5.11
C GLY A 65 -6.96 4.86 4.57
N GLY A 66 -7.23 5.87 5.38
CA GLY A 66 -7.84 7.12 4.91
C GLY A 66 -6.80 8.13 4.39
N ASP A 67 -7.23 9.29 3.90
CA ASP A 67 -6.34 10.27 3.23
C ASP A 67 -5.13 10.69 4.08
N GLY A 68 -5.29 10.86 5.39
CA GLY A 68 -4.18 11.18 6.29
C GLY A 68 -3.13 10.06 6.37
N THR A 69 -3.53 8.80 6.24
CA THR A 69 -2.59 7.67 6.15
C THR A 69 -1.89 7.66 4.80
N ILE A 70 -2.63 7.87 3.72
CA ILE A 70 -2.07 7.89 2.36
C ILE A 70 -1.05 9.04 2.23
N GLY A 71 -1.40 10.25 2.68
CA GLY A 71 -0.49 11.38 2.72
C GLY A 71 0.77 11.10 3.54
N TRP A 72 0.64 10.43 4.69
CA TRP A 72 1.80 10.05 5.49
C TRP A 72 2.72 9.04 4.79
N VAL A 73 2.15 8.05 4.08
CA VAL A 73 2.92 7.10 3.26
C VAL A 73 3.68 7.82 2.15
N LEU A 74 3.01 8.73 1.41
CA LEU A 74 3.62 9.50 0.32
C LEU A 74 4.76 10.41 0.84
N GLN A 75 4.56 11.08 1.97
CA GLN A 75 5.61 11.86 2.62
C GLN A 75 6.83 11.00 3.00
N CYS A 76 6.60 9.80 3.55
CA CYS A 76 7.69 8.89 3.88
C CYS A 76 8.40 8.35 2.64
N LEU A 77 7.67 8.11 1.54
CA LEU A 77 8.23 7.70 0.27
C LEU A 77 9.15 8.79 -0.30
N ASP A 78 8.76 10.06 -0.22
CA ASP A 78 9.58 11.20 -0.62
C ASP A 78 10.89 11.32 0.18
N ILE A 79 10.87 10.92 1.45
CA ILE A 79 12.08 10.87 2.29
C ILE A 79 12.98 9.69 1.88
N ALA A 80 12.40 8.51 1.69
CA ALA A 80 13.15 7.28 1.44
C ALA A 80 13.72 7.17 0.01
N LYS A 81 13.13 7.87 -0.97
CA LYS A 81 13.48 7.71 -2.40
C LYS A 81 14.93 8.04 -2.74
N GLN A 82 15.62 8.89 -1.96
CA GLN A 82 17.02 9.26 -2.22
C GLN A 82 17.98 8.07 -2.05
N ASP A 83 17.65 7.16 -1.13
CA ASP A 83 18.46 5.98 -0.81
C ASP A 83 17.86 4.68 -1.42
N ALA A 84 16.87 4.81 -2.31
CA ALA A 84 16.15 3.69 -2.89
C ALA A 84 16.58 3.41 -4.34
N ALA A 85 16.76 2.14 -4.67
CA ALA A 85 16.99 1.64 -6.02
C ALA A 85 15.78 1.89 -6.94
N CYS A 86 14.56 1.94 -6.38
CA CYS A 86 13.35 2.35 -7.08
C CYS A 86 12.97 3.77 -6.64
N PHE A 87 13.13 4.74 -7.54
CA PHE A 87 12.91 6.16 -7.24
C PHE A 87 11.42 6.54 -7.09
N SER A 88 10.54 5.87 -7.84
CA SER A 88 9.11 6.20 -7.91
C SER A 88 8.28 4.93 -8.11
N PRO A 89 8.15 4.09 -7.07
CA PRO A 89 7.29 2.90 -7.14
C PRO A 89 5.82 3.30 -7.29
N PRO A 90 5.03 2.62 -8.14
CA PRO A 90 3.59 2.83 -8.23
C PRO A 90 2.90 2.59 -6.87
N CYS A 91 1.91 3.41 -6.54
CA CYS A 91 1.17 3.32 -5.28
C CYS A 91 -0.33 3.18 -5.53
N GLY A 92 -0.89 2.04 -5.13
CA GLY A 92 -2.33 1.80 -5.08
C GLY A 92 -2.90 2.10 -3.69
N ILE A 93 -4.21 2.36 -3.63
CA ILE A 93 -4.90 2.76 -2.39
C ILE A 93 -6.03 1.78 -2.09
N VAL A 94 -6.12 1.32 -0.84
CA VAL A 94 -7.35 0.73 -0.28
C VAL A 94 -7.98 1.77 0.65
N PRO A 95 -9.08 2.43 0.23
CA PRO A 95 -9.69 3.51 0.99
C PRO A 95 -10.43 2.99 2.23
N LEU A 96 -9.82 3.10 3.41
CA LEU A 96 -10.42 2.69 4.70
C LEU A 96 -11.05 3.87 5.46
N GLY A 97 -11.17 5.07 4.87
CA GLY A 97 -11.73 6.26 5.51
C GLY A 97 -13.18 6.54 5.11
N THR A 98 -13.72 7.67 5.55
CA THR A 98 -14.97 8.27 5.06
C THR A 98 -14.73 9.37 4.02
N GLY A 99 -13.59 10.08 4.13
CA GLY A 99 -13.13 11.10 3.18
C GLY A 99 -12.73 10.48 1.83
N ASN A 100 -11.64 9.72 1.78
CA ASN A 100 -11.13 8.95 0.62
C ASN A 100 -11.03 9.77 -0.68
N ASP A 101 -10.78 11.07 -0.56
CA ASP A 101 -10.73 11.97 -1.71
C ASP A 101 -9.58 11.59 -2.66
N LEU A 102 -8.43 11.20 -2.11
CA LEU A 102 -7.29 10.72 -2.90
C LEU A 102 -7.63 9.45 -3.68
N ALA A 103 -8.33 8.50 -3.05
CA ALA A 103 -8.74 7.28 -3.71
C ALA A 103 -9.75 7.53 -4.85
N ARG A 104 -10.69 8.47 -4.66
CA ARG A 104 -11.65 8.86 -5.71
C ARG A 104 -10.98 9.51 -6.90
N VAL A 105 -10.06 10.45 -6.64
CA VAL A 105 -9.27 11.12 -7.69
C VAL A 105 -8.46 10.10 -8.49
N LEU A 106 -7.83 9.15 -7.80
CA LEU A 106 -7.03 8.08 -8.40
C LEU A 106 -7.85 6.86 -8.85
N ARG A 107 -9.19 6.95 -8.80
CA ARG A 107 -10.14 5.91 -9.23
C ARG A 107 -10.01 4.54 -8.54
N TRP A 108 -9.48 4.50 -7.32
CA TRP A 108 -9.45 3.32 -6.45
C TRP A 108 -10.77 3.09 -5.69
N GLY A 109 -11.79 3.91 -5.95
CA GLY A 109 -13.13 3.75 -5.40
C GLY A 109 -13.43 4.62 -4.18
N GLY A 110 -14.65 4.46 -3.63
CA GLY A 110 -15.21 5.35 -2.61
C GLY A 110 -14.95 4.94 -1.17
N GLY A 111 -14.57 3.69 -0.92
CA GLY A 111 -14.38 3.13 0.42
C GLY A 111 -14.44 1.60 0.41
N TYR A 112 -13.65 0.97 1.27
CA TYR A 112 -13.67 -0.45 1.56
C TYR A 112 -14.72 -0.72 2.63
N THR A 113 -15.65 -1.62 2.35
CA THR A 113 -16.76 -1.94 3.25
C THR A 113 -16.45 -3.12 4.17
N GLY A 114 -15.36 -3.85 3.92
CA GLY A 114 -15.03 -5.05 4.68
C GLY A 114 -15.70 -6.31 4.13
N GLU A 115 -16.63 -6.14 3.19
CA GLU A 115 -17.28 -7.25 2.48
C GLU A 115 -16.47 -7.67 1.25
N GLU A 116 -15.60 -6.80 0.72
CA GLU A 116 -14.79 -7.13 -0.44
C GLU A 116 -13.71 -8.17 -0.09
N ASN A 117 -13.55 -9.16 -0.97
CA ASN A 117 -12.54 -10.19 -0.80
C ASN A 117 -11.14 -9.60 -1.01
N PRO A 118 -10.21 -9.74 -0.05
CA PRO A 118 -8.84 -9.24 -0.19
C PRO A 118 -8.10 -9.77 -1.42
N MET A 119 -8.46 -10.94 -1.97
CA MET A 119 -7.87 -11.43 -3.22
C MET A 119 -8.29 -10.60 -4.44
N ASP A 120 -9.51 -10.08 -4.46
CA ASP A 120 -9.97 -9.24 -5.58
C ASP A 120 -9.18 -7.92 -5.59
N ILE A 121 -8.92 -7.33 -4.40
CA ILE A 121 -8.04 -6.15 -4.28
C ILE A 121 -6.64 -6.43 -4.83
N LEU A 122 -6.06 -7.61 -4.54
CA LEU A 122 -4.74 -7.97 -5.06
C LEU A 122 -4.75 -8.12 -6.58
N ARG A 123 -5.84 -8.67 -7.15
CA ARG A 123 -6.02 -8.75 -8.61
C ARG A 123 -6.12 -7.36 -9.22
N ASP A 124 -6.89 -6.46 -8.61
CA ASP A 124 -7.03 -5.08 -9.07
C ASP A 124 -5.68 -4.35 -9.08
N VAL A 125 -4.81 -4.58 -8.09
CA VAL A 125 -3.44 -4.01 -8.06
C VAL A 125 -2.54 -4.56 -9.17
N ILE A 126 -2.74 -5.81 -9.57
CA ILE A 126 -1.99 -6.43 -10.68
C ILE A 126 -2.45 -5.81 -12.01
N GLU A 127 -3.76 -5.63 -12.18
CA GLU A 127 -4.39 -5.15 -13.42
C GLU A 127 -4.42 -3.61 -13.55
N ALA A 128 -4.13 -2.88 -12.47
CA ALA A 128 -4.19 -1.43 -12.44
C ALA A 128 -3.23 -0.76 -13.43
N GLU A 129 -3.74 0.30 -14.06
CA GLU A 129 -2.95 1.19 -14.92
C GLU A 129 -2.17 2.20 -14.08
N GLU A 130 -0.91 2.42 -14.43
CA GLU A 130 -0.06 3.41 -13.77
C GLU A 130 -0.34 4.81 -14.33
N VAL A 131 -0.72 5.73 -13.44
CA VAL A 131 -0.92 7.14 -13.78
C VAL A 131 0.10 7.98 -13.01
N ARG A 132 0.76 8.91 -13.71
CA ARG A 132 1.64 9.90 -13.07
C ARG A 132 0.79 11.02 -12.50
N LEU A 133 0.96 11.30 -11.21
CA LEU A 133 0.49 12.52 -10.59
C LEU A 133 1.44 13.65 -11.00
N ASP A 134 0.88 14.74 -11.52
CA ASP A 134 1.56 15.94 -12.02
C ASP A 134 1.96 16.92 -10.90
#